data_AF-A0A926KG33-F1
#
_entry.id   AF-A0A926KG33-F1
#
_cell.length_a   1.000
_cell.length_b   1.000
_cell.length_c   1.000
_cell.angle_alpha   90.00
_cell.angle_beta   90.00
_cell.angle_gamma   90.00
#
_symmetry.space_group_name_H-M   'P 1'
#
loop_
_entity.id
_entity.type
_entity.pdbx_description
1 polymer ?
#
loop_
_entity_poly.entity_id
_entity_poly.type
_entity_poly.pdbx_seq_one_letter_code
_entity_poly.pdbx_strand_id
1 'polypeptide(L)'
;MSSMNTLVQRYADQVTLDLTAGTATIAGTTIEHVERRDLVTGLGSLLYELLHVGHLVEDGLDVSAGRDAAYESDLAQRLAGHTIRQAVRVHKIGEHHGIVEHMGLRVRVPRGQLTLPPRASDMPVTKAALEVPVLWPALSPGFALARGPEQPTDGGPMLRLYLGATTRADATNVFLRVVEVLRHRTRWQAKVASQSRLYPRSDAVTIYLHLDELGAIRDIIRAARRPASHEAPGSVFTLHLAPGVRCAWEPADPRPGQGSVSFGQHRAAVLAQLLVARAEGSDVPGTTETACESRGIDPHNVWRNLDSPELRLLHQPVQDHPAALAGLTK
;
A
#
# COMPACT_ATOMS: atom_id res chain seq x y z
N MET A 1 8.92 -7.70 17.02
CA MET A 1 8.53 -6.42 16.37
C MET A 1 9.79 -5.58 16.26
N SER A 2 9.97 -4.82 15.17
CA SER A 2 11.18 -4.00 14.96
C SER A 2 10.96 -2.61 15.56
N SER A 3 11.87 -2.18 16.44
CA SER A 3 11.96 -0.77 16.87
C SER A 3 12.86 0.02 15.92
N MET A 4 12.72 1.34 15.87
CA MET A 4 13.59 2.18 15.05
C MET A 4 15.05 2.08 15.51
N ASN A 5 15.29 2.06 16.83
CA ASN A 5 16.65 1.90 17.39
C ASN A 5 17.31 0.59 16.93
N THR A 6 16.56 -0.51 16.92
CA THR A 6 17.07 -1.80 16.43
C THR A 6 17.40 -1.75 14.93
N LEU A 7 16.63 -1.02 14.13
CA LEU A 7 16.94 -0.84 12.71
C LEU A 7 18.19 0.02 12.51
N VAL A 8 18.33 1.13 13.25
CA VAL A 8 19.53 1.98 13.21
C VAL A 8 20.77 1.15 13.55
N GLN A 9 20.75 0.40 14.65
CA GLN A 9 21.87 -0.46 15.07
C GLN A 9 22.19 -1.52 14.01
N ARG A 10 21.17 -2.17 13.45
CA ARG A 10 21.35 -3.22 12.45
C ARG A 10 21.99 -2.71 11.15
N TYR A 11 21.64 -1.50 10.72
CA TYR A 11 22.08 -0.96 9.43
C TYR A 11 23.27 0.01 9.54
N ALA A 12 23.66 0.43 10.74
CA ALA A 12 24.85 1.25 10.95
C ALA A 12 26.11 0.60 10.36
N ASP A 13 26.27 -0.72 10.52
CA ASP A 13 27.45 -1.44 10.01
C ASP A 13 27.30 -1.87 8.53
N GLN A 14 26.12 -1.68 7.94
CA GLN A 14 25.84 -2.04 6.54
C GLN A 14 25.86 -0.83 5.61
N VAL A 15 25.82 0.38 6.17
CA VAL A 15 25.87 1.63 5.43
C VAL A 15 27.23 2.29 5.67
N THR A 16 28.03 2.39 4.61
CA THR A 16 29.26 3.17 4.63
C THR A 16 28.95 4.61 4.26
N LEU A 17 29.26 5.56 5.14
CA LEU A 17 29.08 6.99 4.91
C LEU A 17 30.45 7.68 4.88
N ASP A 18 30.74 8.39 3.80
CA ASP A 18 31.82 9.38 3.75
C ASP A 18 31.20 10.76 3.66
N LEU A 19 31.07 11.41 4.81
CA LEU A 19 30.46 12.73 4.93
C LEU A 19 31.33 13.85 4.37
N THR A 20 32.64 13.61 4.18
CA THR A 20 33.55 14.59 3.58
C THR A 20 33.43 14.56 2.06
N ALA A 21 33.38 13.36 1.48
CA ALA A 21 33.15 13.17 0.05
C ALA A 21 31.66 13.31 -0.34
N GLY A 22 30.75 13.30 0.62
CA GLY A 22 29.30 13.37 0.37
C GLY A 22 28.75 12.08 -0.22
N THR A 23 29.27 10.92 0.20
CA THR A 23 28.88 9.62 -0.37
C THR A 23 28.23 8.70 0.66
N ALA A 24 27.30 7.88 0.18
CA ALA A 24 26.67 6.80 0.96
C ALA A 24 26.67 5.53 0.14
N THR A 25 27.07 4.40 0.75
CA THR A 25 27.09 3.09 0.10
C THR A 25 26.35 2.07 0.94
N ILE A 26 25.46 1.30 0.29
CA ILE A 26 24.76 0.16 0.90
C ILE A 26 24.58 -0.93 -0.16
N ALA A 27 24.82 -2.19 0.23
CA ALA A 27 24.67 -3.35 -0.67
C ALA A 27 25.41 -3.22 -2.03
N GLY A 28 26.54 -2.51 -2.05
CA GLY A 28 27.34 -2.30 -3.26
C GLY A 28 26.87 -1.15 -4.16
N THR A 29 25.80 -0.44 -3.79
CA THR A 29 25.30 0.74 -4.50
C THR A 29 25.74 2.00 -3.77
N THR A 30 26.35 2.92 -4.51
CA THR A 30 26.87 4.20 -4.01
C THR A 30 26.08 5.36 -4.62
N ILE A 31 25.75 6.34 -3.79
CA ILE A 31 25.23 7.65 -4.20
C ILE A 31 26.18 8.74 -3.75
N GLU A 32 26.20 9.83 -4.50
CA GLU A 32 27.05 10.99 -4.24
C GLU A 32 26.20 12.26 -4.27
N HIS A 33 26.27 13.04 -3.20
CA HIS A 33 25.57 14.30 -3.05
C HIS A 33 26.41 15.28 -2.25
N VAL A 34 26.60 16.48 -2.80
CA VAL A 34 27.39 17.55 -2.15
C VAL A 34 26.66 18.08 -0.92
N GLU A 35 25.34 18.24 -0.99
CA GLU A 35 24.55 18.74 0.13
C GLU A 35 24.08 17.60 1.04
N ARG A 36 24.25 17.79 2.36
CA ARG A 36 23.77 16.85 3.38
C ARG A 36 22.30 16.46 3.19
N ARG A 37 21.45 17.45 2.87
CA ARG A 37 20.01 17.22 2.68
C ARG A 37 19.75 16.22 1.56
N ASP A 38 20.50 16.34 0.47
CA ASP A 38 20.39 15.48 -0.69
C ASP A 38 20.96 14.09 -0.40
N LEU A 39 22.06 14.01 0.36
CA LEU A 39 22.60 12.74 0.84
C LEU A 39 21.58 11.95 1.69
N VAL A 40 20.91 12.62 2.64
CA VAL A 40 19.85 12.00 3.46
C VAL A 40 18.69 11.54 2.58
N THR A 41 18.30 12.36 1.59
CA THR A 41 17.20 12.04 0.68
C THR A 41 17.53 10.84 -0.20
N GLY A 42 18.71 10.83 -0.83
CA GLY A 42 19.20 9.73 -1.65
C GLY A 42 19.35 8.43 -0.85
N LEU A 43 19.92 8.51 0.36
CA LEU A 43 20.04 7.33 1.24
C LEU A 43 18.65 6.80 1.64
N GLY A 44 17.71 7.70 1.90
CA GLY A 44 16.31 7.34 2.16
C GLY A 44 15.67 6.56 1.01
N SER A 45 15.94 6.96 -0.24
CA SER A 45 15.49 6.24 -1.44
C SER A 45 16.11 4.84 -1.55
N LEU A 46 17.43 4.71 -1.37
CA LEU A 46 18.10 3.41 -1.38
C LEU A 46 17.59 2.48 -0.28
N LEU A 47 17.42 2.99 0.94
CA LEU A 47 16.87 2.22 2.06
C LEU A 47 15.41 1.83 1.80
N TYR A 48 14.62 2.68 1.15
CA TYR A 48 13.26 2.33 0.75
C TYR A 48 13.26 1.16 -0.24
N GLU A 49 14.08 1.21 -1.28
CA GLU A 49 14.14 0.14 -2.28
C GLU A 49 14.63 -1.18 -1.66
N LEU A 50 15.73 -1.16 -0.93
CA LEU A 50 16.30 -2.36 -0.33
C LEU A 50 15.43 -2.93 0.80
N LEU A 51 14.94 -2.08 1.70
CA LEU A 51 14.35 -2.52 2.97
C LEU A 51 12.82 -2.52 2.97
N HIS A 52 12.19 -1.81 2.03
CA HIS A 52 10.75 -1.88 1.81
C HIS A 52 10.40 -2.63 0.53
N VAL A 53 10.91 -2.23 -0.64
CA VAL A 53 10.57 -2.92 -1.90
C VAL A 53 11.17 -4.33 -1.94
N GLY A 54 12.40 -4.49 -1.45
CA GLY A 54 13.13 -5.76 -1.39
C GLY A 54 14.12 -6.01 -2.53
N HIS A 55 14.31 -5.02 -3.41
CA HIS A 55 15.34 -4.99 -4.45
C HIS A 55 15.58 -3.53 -4.87
N LEU A 56 16.76 -3.26 -5.42
CA LEU A 56 17.06 -1.98 -6.06
C LEU A 56 16.30 -1.88 -7.37
N VAL A 57 15.59 -0.77 -7.57
CA VAL A 57 14.94 -0.51 -8.85
C VAL A 57 16.01 0.09 -9.76
N GLU A 58 16.35 -0.57 -10.87
CA GLU A 58 17.41 -0.11 -11.77
C GLU A 58 17.21 1.36 -12.20
N ASP A 59 18.30 2.13 -12.24
CA ASP A 59 18.29 3.53 -12.66
C ASP A 59 17.70 3.71 -14.07
N GLY A 60 16.90 4.77 -14.26
CA GLY A 60 16.22 5.07 -15.53
C GLY A 60 14.90 4.32 -15.74
N LEU A 61 14.54 3.42 -14.81
CA LEU A 61 13.21 2.84 -14.76
C LEU A 61 12.20 3.85 -14.25
N ASP A 62 11.61 4.61 -15.17
CA ASP A 62 10.43 5.39 -14.85
C ASP A 62 9.26 4.41 -14.55
N VAL A 63 9.13 4.06 -13.27
CA VAL A 63 8.00 3.31 -12.70
C VAL A 63 6.67 3.99 -12.99
N SER A 64 6.69 5.30 -13.29
CA SER A 64 5.52 6.05 -13.75
C SER A 64 5.31 6.07 -15.27
N ALA A 65 6.34 5.84 -16.10
CA ALA A 65 6.21 5.82 -17.56
C ALA A 65 5.67 4.51 -18.14
N GLY A 66 5.82 3.38 -17.45
CA GLY A 66 5.45 2.09 -18.01
C GLY A 66 4.02 1.66 -17.69
N ARG A 67 3.06 1.89 -18.59
CA ARG A 67 1.79 1.16 -18.55
C ARG A 67 1.92 -0.12 -19.36
N ASP A 68 1.57 -1.25 -18.76
CA ASP A 68 1.42 -2.51 -19.49
C ASP A 68 -0.06 -2.68 -19.86
N ALA A 69 -0.44 -2.12 -21.02
CA ALA A 69 -1.82 -2.13 -21.49
C ALA A 69 -2.37 -3.54 -21.73
N ALA A 70 -1.51 -4.49 -22.15
CA ALA A 70 -1.90 -5.87 -22.34
C ALA A 70 -2.24 -6.55 -21.00
N TYR A 71 -1.40 -6.33 -19.98
CA TYR A 71 -1.67 -6.79 -18.63
C TYR A 71 -2.93 -6.15 -18.03
N GLU A 72 -3.09 -4.83 -18.16
CA GLU A 72 -4.28 -4.12 -17.68
C GLU A 72 -5.56 -4.66 -18.35
N SER A 73 -5.53 -4.97 -19.66
CA SER A 73 -6.66 -5.54 -20.38
C SER A 73 -6.99 -6.97 -19.95
N ASP A 74 -5.98 -7.84 -19.75
CA ASP A 74 -6.18 -9.20 -19.22
C ASP A 74 -6.81 -9.13 -17.83
N LEU A 75 -6.32 -8.24 -16.97
CA LEU A 75 -6.85 -8.06 -15.63
C LEU A 75 -8.30 -7.54 -15.66
N ALA A 76 -8.60 -6.58 -16.56
CA ALA A 76 -9.96 -6.07 -16.75
C ALA A 76 -10.91 -7.17 -17.22
N GLN A 77 -10.48 -8.05 -18.13
CA GLN A 77 -11.28 -9.18 -18.60
C GLN A 77 -11.59 -10.16 -17.47
N ARG A 78 -10.60 -10.48 -16.63
CA ARG A 78 -10.78 -11.38 -15.48
C ARG A 78 -11.70 -10.80 -14.40
N LEU A 79 -11.82 -9.47 -14.33
CA LEU A 79 -12.67 -8.74 -13.40
C LEU A 79 -13.93 -8.14 -14.05
N ALA A 80 -14.28 -8.54 -15.28
CA ALA A 80 -15.37 -7.93 -16.03
C ALA A 80 -16.74 -8.04 -15.33
N GLY A 81 -16.93 -9.07 -14.48
CA GLY A 81 -18.14 -9.25 -13.68
C GLY A 81 -18.13 -8.52 -12.33
N HIS A 82 -17.03 -7.84 -11.99
CA HIS A 82 -16.87 -7.15 -10.72
C HIS A 82 -17.10 -5.65 -10.91
N THR A 83 -18.30 -5.21 -10.53
CA THR A 83 -18.69 -3.81 -10.55
C THR A 83 -18.95 -3.29 -9.14
N ILE A 84 -18.81 -1.98 -8.99
CA ILE A 84 -19.18 -1.25 -7.77
C ILE A 84 -20.20 -0.18 -8.12
N ARG A 85 -21.01 0.20 -7.13
CA ARG A 85 -21.97 1.29 -7.26
C ARG A 85 -21.45 2.51 -6.51
N GLN A 86 -21.13 3.57 -7.24
CA GLN A 86 -20.63 4.81 -6.66
C GLN A 86 -21.72 5.87 -6.64
N ALA A 87 -21.87 6.54 -5.49
CA ALA A 87 -22.72 7.72 -5.41
C ALA A 87 -22.12 8.84 -6.26
N VAL A 88 -22.90 9.39 -7.18
CA VAL A 88 -22.51 10.47 -8.08
C VAL A 88 -23.49 11.63 -8.00
N ARG A 89 -22.98 12.86 -8.18
CA ARG A 89 -23.83 14.05 -8.34
C ARG A 89 -24.41 14.04 -9.75
N VAL A 90 -25.70 14.30 -9.85
CA VAL A 90 -26.43 14.37 -11.12
C VAL A 90 -26.59 15.83 -11.53
N HIS A 91 -26.19 16.15 -12.76
CA HIS A 91 -26.41 17.47 -13.37
C HIS A 91 -27.61 17.49 -14.31
N LYS A 92 -27.85 16.40 -15.04
CA LYS A 92 -28.98 16.27 -15.96
C LYS A 92 -29.36 14.81 -16.15
N ILE A 93 -30.65 14.51 -16.19
CA ILE A 93 -31.17 13.20 -16.59
C ILE A 93 -32.03 13.39 -17.84
N GLY A 94 -31.67 12.69 -18.91
CA GLY A 94 -32.49 12.52 -20.09
C GLY A 94 -33.00 11.08 -20.21
N GLU A 95 -33.69 10.81 -21.31
CA GLU A 95 -34.28 9.50 -21.60
C GLU A 95 -33.21 8.41 -21.80
N HIS A 96 -32.19 8.69 -22.61
CA HIS A 96 -31.15 7.71 -22.95
C HIS A 96 -29.84 7.88 -22.19
N HIS A 97 -29.58 9.06 -21.63
CA HIS A 97 -28.32 9.37 -20.94
C HIS A 97 -28.52 10.32 -19.76
N GLY A 98 -27.58 10.28 -18.81
CA GLY A 98 -27.43 11.28 -17.77
C GLY A 98 -26.08 11.98 -17.86
N ILE A 99 -25.99 13.20 -17.33
CA ILE A 99 -24.73 13.90 -17.08
C ILE A 99 -24.50 13.87 -15.58
N VAL A 100 -23.40 13.27 -15.16
CA VAL A 100 -23.02 13.12 -13.74
C VAL A 100 -21.61 13.63 -13.50
N GLU A 101 -21.30 13.97 -12.26
CA GLU A 101 -19.95 14.28 -11.81
C GLU A 101 -19.29 12.99 -11.29
N HIS A 102 -18.17 12.61 -11.90
CA HIS A 102 -17.41 11.43 -11.56
C HIS A 102 -15.92 11.75 -11.66
N MET A 103 -15.17 11.52 -10.57
CA MET A 103 -13.75 11.88 -10.45
C MET A 103 -13.46 13.35 -10.80
N GLY A 104 -14.35 14.26 -10.39
CA GLY A 104 -14.22 15.69 -10.69
C GLY A 104 -14.53 16.09 -12.13
N LEU A 105 -14.92 15.14 -12.99
CA LEU A 105 -15.28 15.37 -14.38
C LEU A 105 -16.79 15.25 -14.59
N ARG A 106 -17.35 16.07 -15.49
CA ARG A 106 -18.72 15.89 -15.97
C ARG A 106 -18.72 14.87 -17.10
N VAL A 107 -19.31 13.72 -16.85
CA VAL A 107 -19.35 12.60 -17.81
C VAL A 107 -20.77 12.30 -18.25
N ARG A 108 -20.92 11.99 -19.54
CA ARG A 108 -22.18 11.51 -20.11
C ARG A 108 -22.20 9.99 -20.01
N VAL A 109 -23.20 9.45 -19.31
CA VAL A 109 -23.34 8.00 -19.08
C VAL A 109 -24.68 7.48 -19.59
N PRO A 110 -24.75 6.25 -20.12
CA PRO A 110 -26.00 5.60 -20.48
C PRO A 110 -26.98 5.56 -19.29
N ARG A 111 -28.28 5.80 -19.56
CA ARG A 111 -29.32 5.80 -18.52
C ARG A 111 -29.39 4.49 -17.74
N GLY A 112 -29.11 3.36 -18.40
CA GLY A 112 -29.11 2.03 -17.79
C GLY A 112 -28.00 1.79 -16.76
N GLN A 113 -26.92 2.59 -16.78
CA GLN A 113 -25.85 2.50 -15.77
C GLN A 113 -26.17 3.31 -14.50
N LEU A 114 -27.27 4.07 -14.49
CA LEU A 114 -27.70 4.91 -13.38
C LEU A 114 -28.85 4.28 -12.62
N THR A 115 -28.64 4.03 -11.33
CA THR A 115 -29.71 3.73 -10.38
C THR A 115 -30.12 5.02 -9.68
N LEU A 116 -31.38 5.42 -9.86
CA LEU A 116 -31.92 6.63 -9.22
C LEU A 116 -32.54 6.27 -7.87
N PRO A 117 -32.45 7.16 -6.86
CA PRO A 117 -33.17 6.95 -5.61
C PRO A 117 -34.69 6.90 -5.86
N PRO A 118 -35.45 6.21 -4.99
CA PRO A 118 -36.92 6.27 -5.03
C PRO A 118 -37.38 7.73 -5.02
N ARG A 119 -38.26 8.11 -5.96
CA ARG A 119 -38.75 9.49 -6.06
C ARG A 119 -39.64 9.80 -4.84
N ALA A 120 -39.21 10.75 -4.02
CA ALA A 120 -40.15 11.66 -3.37
C ALA A 120 -40.60 12.68 -4.44
N SER A 121 -41.91 12.88 -4.58
CA SER A 121 -42.51 13.69 -5.65
C SER A 121 -41.87 15.09 -5.82
N ASP A 122 -41.80 15.54 -7.07
CA ASP A 122 -41.45 16.88 -7.57
C ASP A 122 -40.04 17.46 -7.34
N MET A 123 -39.11 16.73 -6.72
CA MET A 123 -37.74 17.22 -6.56
C MET A 123 -36.81 16.80 -7.73
N PRO A 124 -35.93 17.71 -8.21
CA PRO A 124 -34.92 17.35 -9.20
C PRO A 124 -33.96 16.30 -8.62
N VAL A 125 -33.62 15.30 -9.43
CA VAL A 125 -32.68 14.24 -9.05
C VAL A 125 -31.27 14.85 -9.00
N THR A 126 -30.74 14.99 -7.79
CA THR A 126 -29.40 15.55 -7.56
C THR A 126 -28.33 14.48 -7.28
N LYS A 127 -28.74 13.24 -7.01
CA LYS A 127 -27.86 12.11 -6.72
C LYS A 127 -28.35 10.84 -7.43
N ALA A 128 -27.42 10.01 -7.86
CA ALA A 128 -27.66 8.67 -8.39
C ALA A 128 -26.52 7.74 -7.96
N ALA A 129 -26.70 6.43 -8.13
CA ALA A 129 -25.61 5.48 -8.11
C ALA A 129 -25.21 5.13 -9.54
N LEU A 130 -23.92 5.29 -9.86
CA LEU A 130 -23.32 4.88 -11.12
C LEU A 130 -22.64 3.53 -10.94
N GLU A 131 -22.97 2.57 -11.80
CA GLU A 131 -22.24 1.30 -11.86
C GLU A 131 -20.95 1.47 -12.66
N VAL A 132 -19.81 1.15 -12.06
CA VAL A 132 -18.49 1.24 -12.67
C VAL A 132 -17.68 -0.03 -12.42
N PRO A 133 -16.69 -0.36 -13.27
CA PRO A 133 -15.77 -1.46 -13.01
C PRO A 133 -15.04 -1.29 -11.67
N VAL A 134 -14.74 -2.41 -11.00
CA VAL A 134 -13.93 -2.39 -9.77
C VAL A 134 -12.48 -1.99 -10.04
N LEU A 135 -11.99 -2.22 -11.27
CA LEU A 135 -10.62 -1.96 -11.72
C LEU A 135 -10.52 -0.59 -12.41
N TRP A 136 -9.50 0.17 -12.01
CA TRP A 136 -9.22 1.55 -12.40
C TRP A 136 -7.77 1.64 -12.87
N PRO A 137 -7.50 1.36 -14.16
CA PRO A 137 -6.14 1.49 -14.69
C PRO A 137 -5.65 2.94 -14.63
N ALA A 138 -4.33 3.12 -14.61
CA ALA A 138 -3.65 4.43 -14.63
C ALA A 138 -3.83 5.37 -13.41
N LEU A 139 -4.55 4.97 -12.36
CA LEU A 139 -4.68 5.79 -11.14
C LEU A 139 -3.55 5.64 -10.12
N SER A 140 -2.66 4.66 -10.32
CA SER A 140 -1.50 4.44 -9.46
C SER A 140 -0.29 4.10 -10.34
N PRO A 141 0.66 5.02 -10.54
CA PRO A 141 1.84 4.76 -11.36
C PRO A 141 2.54 3.44 -10.97
N GLY A 142 2.81 2.56 -11.94
CA GLY A 142 3.42 1.24 -11.72
C GLY A 142 2.47 0.14 -11.19
N PHE A 143 1.20 0.45 -10.92
CA PHE A 143 0.23 -0.49 -10.35
C PHE A 143 -1.13 -0.43 -11.06
N ALA A 144 -1.78 -1.59 -11.20
CA ALA A 144 -3.20 -1.64 -11.47
C ALA A 144 -3.97 -1.49 -10.14
N LEU A 145 -5.05 -0.69 -10.16
CA LEU A 145 -5.79 -0.34 -8.96
C LEU A 145 -7.21 -0.89 -8.99
N ALA A 146 -7.63 -1.59 -7.93
CA ALA A 146 -9.03 -1.90 -7.65
C ALA A 146 -9.49 -1.20 -6.37
N ARG A 147 -10.77 -0.88 -6.26
CA ARG A 147 -11.31 -0.19 -5.08
C ARG A 147 -12.77 -0.52 -4.81
N GLY A 148 -13.17 -0.32 -3.56
CA GLY A 148 -14.55 -0.36 -3.13
C GLY A 148 -15.38 0.87 -3.59
N PRO A 149 -16.70 0.80 -3.39
CA PRO A 149 -17.65 1.87 -3.72
C PRO A 149 -17.36 3.18 -2.99
N GLU A 150 -16.89 3.13 -1.74
CA GLU A 150 -16.61 4.30 -0.93
C GLU A 150 -15.11 4.62 -0.96
N GLN A 151 -14.77 5.92 -1.03
CA GLN A 151 -13.41 6.33 -0.71
C GLN A 151 -13.23 6.19 0.80
N PRO A 152 -12.07 5.70 1.28
CA PRO A 152 -11.66 5.98 2.65
C PRO A 152 -11.75 7.49 2.83
N THR A 153 -12.56 7.96 3.78
CA THR A 153 -12.70 9.40 4.02
C THR A 153 -11.35 10.00 4.35
N ASP A 154 -11.04 11.16 3.78
CA ASP A 154 -9.79 11.88 4.06
C ASP A 154 -9.63 12.04 5.58
N GLY A 155 -8.55 11.45 6.12
CA GLY A 155 -8.16 11.61 7.53
C GLY A 155 -8.50 10.46 8.49
N GLY A 156 -9.14 9.38 8.04
CA GLY A 156 -9.33 8.18 8.88
C GLY A 156 -8.10 7.26 8.92
N PRO A 157 -7.80 6.60 10.05
CA PRO A 157 -6.70 5.63 10.12
C PRO A 157 -6.98 4.44 9.21
N MET A 158 -5.99 4.09 8.39
CA MET A 158 -6.09 3.07 7.36
C MET A 158 -4.97 2.04 7.53
N LEU A 159 -5.32 0.75 7.52
CA LEU A 159 -4.34 -0.32 7.61
C LEU A 159 -3.93 -0.76 6.20
N ARG A 160 -2.62 -0.81 5.95
CA ARG A 160 -2.02 -1.42 4.76
C ARG A 160 -1.68 -2.88 5.04
N LEU A 161 -2.09 -3.78 4.15
CA LEU A 161 -1.57 -5.14 4.06
C LEU A 161 -0.65 -5.24 2.85
N TYR A 162 0.51 -5.84 3.06
CA TYR A 162 1.54 -6.09 2.07
C TYR A 162 1.62 -7.58 1.79
N LEU A 163 1.40 -7.93 0.53
CA LEU A 163 1.50 -9.28 0.01
C LEU A 163 2.62 -9.31 -1.02
N GLY A 164 3.81 -9.74 -0.59
CA GLY A 164 4.97 -9.79 -1.48
C GLY A 164 4.83 -10.88 -2.52
N ALA A 165 5.44 -10.77 -3.70
CA ALA A 165 5.44 -11.84 -4.69
C ALA A 165 6.75 -11.89 -5.46
N THR A 166 7.13 -13.10 -5.89
CA THR A 166 8.34 -13.34 -6.68
C THR A 166 8.09 -13.16 -8.18
N THR A 167 6.86 -13.35 -8.64
CA THR A 167 6.48 -13.20 -10.05
C THR A 167 5.18 -12.41 -10.21
N ARG A 168 5.00 -11.80 -11.39
CA ARG A 168 3.75 -11.13 -11.77
C ARG A 168 2.55 -12.07 -11.80
N ALA A 169 2.75 -13.31 -12.26
CA ALA A 169 1.69 -14.30 -12.32
C ALA A 169 1.16 -14.62 -10.91
N ASP A 170 2.05 -14.80 -9.94
CA ASP A 170 1.66 -15.09 -8.55
C ASP A 170 0.94 -13.92 -7.91
N ALA A 171 1.43 -12.70 -8.08
CA ALA A 171 0.76 -11.51 -7.58
C ALA A 171 -0.62 -11.32 -8.19
N THR A 172 -0.77 -11.56 -9.49
CA THR A 172 -2.06 -11.47 -10.18
C THR A 172 -3.05 -12.48 -9.60
N ASN A 173 -2.63 -13.73 -9.39
CA ASN A 173 -3.48 -14.75 -8.80
C ASN A 173 -3.89 -14.41 -7.35
N VAL A 174 -2.96 -13.90 -6.54
CA VAL A 174 -3.25 -13.42 -5.18
C VAL A 174 -4.22 -12.25 -5.22
N PHE A 175 -3.96 -11.26 -6.08
CA PHE A 175 -4.78 -10.07 -6.22
C PHE A 175 -6.24 -10.42 -6.57
N LEU A 176 -6.46 -11.29 -7.56
CA LEU A 176 -7.80 -11.72 -7.95
C LEU A 176 -8.55 -12.39 -6.80
N ARG A 177 -7.89 -13.30 -6.06
CA ARG A 177 -8.50 -13.96 -4.88
C ARG A 177 -8.84 -12.97 -3.76
N VAL A 178 -7.98 -11.98 -3.54
CA VAL A 178 -8.21 -10.92 -2.55
C VAL A 178 -9.37 -10.01 -2.97
N VAL A 179 -9.42 -9.59 -4.23
CA VAL A 179 -10.52 -8.76 -4.75
C VAL A 179 -11.85 -9.50 -4.62
N GLU A 180 -11.87 -10.82 -4.83
CA GLU A 180 -13.06 -11.64 -4.59
C GLU A 180 -13.50 -11.62 -3.11
N VAL A 181 -12.56 -11.72 -2.15
CA VAL A 181 -12.87 -11.57 -0.72
C VAL A 181 -13.44 -10.18 -0.39
N LEU A 182 -12.96 -9.15 -1.09
CA LEU A 182 -13.34 -7.76 -0.86
C LEU A 182 -14.59 -7.32 -1.62
N ARG A 183 -15.16 -8.14 -2.51
CA ARG A 183 -16.23 -7.72 -3.44
C ARG A 183 -17.49 -7.16 -2.78
N HIS A 184 -17.78 -7.57 -1.55
CA HIS A 184 -18.96 -7.13 -0.77
C HIS A 184 -18.63 -6.08 0.29
N ARG A 185 -17.38 -5.63 0.33
CA ARG A 185 -16.85 -4.64 1.27
C ARG A 185 -16.92 -3.25 0.63
N THR A 186 -17.03 -2.19 1.43
CA THR A 186 -17.29 -0.84 0.93
C THR A 186 -16.05 0.04 0.90
N ARG A 187 -15.20 -0.02 1.94
CA ARG A 187 -14.08 0.93 2.14
C ARG A 187 -12.71 0.27 2.08
N TRP A 188 -12.31 -0.08 0.87
CA TRP A 188 -11.03 -0.70 0.60
C TRP A 188 -10.41 -0.22 -0.72
N GLN A 189 -9.10 -0.36 -0.80
CA GLN A 189 -8.33 -0.18 -2.02
C GLN A 189 -7.35 -1.35 -2.16
N ALA A 190 -7.12 -1.87 -3.37
CA ALA A 190 -6.10 -2.88 -3.62
C ALA A 190 -5.29 -2.48 -4.85
N LYS A 191 -3.97 -2.67 -4.78
CA LYS A 191 -3.02 -2.40 -5.86
C LYS A 191 -2.27 -3.67 -6.18
N VAL A 192 -1.96 -3.89 -7.46
CA VAL A 192 -1.03 -4.95 -7.91
C VAL A 192 -0.01 -4.36 -8.88
N ALA A 193 1.27 -4.67 -8.67
CA ALA A 193 2.35 -4.18 -9.53
C ALA A 193 2.16 -4.71 -10.96
N SER A 194 2.10 -3.80 -11.94
CA SER A 194 1.64 -4.14 -13.29
C SER A 194 2.73 -4.71 -14.20
N GLN A 195 3.99 -4.37 -13.94
CA GLN A 195 5.11 -4.72 -14.81
C GLN A 195 5.94 -5.87 -14.24
N SER A 196 6.31 -6.85 -15.08
CA SER A 196 7.11 -8.02 -14.66
C SER A 196 8.47 -7.65 -14.06
N ARG A 197 9.10 -6.56 -14.52
CA ARG A 197 10.39 -6.08 -14.01
C ARG A 197 10.37 -5.58 -12.56
N LEU A 198 9.18 -5.36 -12.00
CA LEU A 198 9.03 -4.93 -10.61
C LEU A 198 9.12 -6.09 -9.62
N TYR A 199 9.29 -7.32 -10.11
CA TYR A 199 9.32 -8.52 -9.30
C TYR A 199 10.75 -9.06 -9.20
N PRO A 200 11.16 -9.63 -8.06
CA PRO A 200 10.39 -9.88 -6.84
C PRO A 200 10.22 -8.61 -5.98
N ARG A 201 9.07 -8.42 -5.33
CA ARG A 201 8.88 -7.29 -4.39
C ARG A 201 7.97 -7.59 -3.21
N SER A 202 8.19 -6.90 -2.09
CA SER A 202 7.48 -7.13 -0.82
C SER A 202 6.06 -6.54 -0.80
N ASP A 203 5.81 -5.54 -1.63
CA ASP A 203 4.57 -4.78 -1.76
C ASP A 203 3.90 -5.03 -3.12
N ALA A 204 4.12 -6.22 -3.68
CA ALA A 204 3.61 -6.62 -5.01
C ALA A 204 2.10 -6.49 -5.12
N VAL A 205 1.39 -6.87 -4.06
CA VAL A 205 -0.01 -6.53 -3.85
C VAL A 205 -0.13 -5.77 -2.52
N THR A 206 -0.73 -4.59 -2.58
CA THR A 206 -0.98 -3.76 -1.40
C THR A 206 -2.46 -3.53 -1.23
N ILE A 207 -3.00 -3.78 -0.03
CA ILE A 207 -4.42 -3.61 0.28
C ILE A 207 -4.53 -2.55 1.37
N TYR A 208 -5.45 -1.63 1.21
CA TYR A 208 -5.78 -0.60 2.17
C TYR A 208 -7.17 -0.88 2.71
N LEU A 209 -7.29 -0.97 4.03
CA LEU A 209 -8.55 -1.21 4.73
C LEU A 209 -8.82 -0.07 5.69
N HIS A 210 -10.03 0.49 5.61
CA HIS A 210 -10.54 1.36 6.66
C HIS A 210 -10.89 0.54 7.92
N LEU A 211 -11.07 1.20 9.07
CA LEU A 211 -11.26 0.54 10.37
C LEU A 211 -12.45 -0.43 10.43
N ASP A 212 -13.55 -0.08 9.76
CA ASP A 212 -14.74 -0.92 9.65
C ASP A 212 -14.51 -2.19 8.81
N GLU A 213 -13.43 -2.22 8.01
CA GLU A 213 -13.09 -3.35 7.14
C GLU A 213 -11.99 -4.27 7.70
N LEU A 214 -11.45 -3.99 8.89
CA LEU A 214 -10.41 -4.82 9.51
C LEU A 214 -10.86 -6.27 9.76
N GLY A 215 -12.17 -6.52 9.82
CA GLY A 215 -12.73 -7.87 9.88
C GLY A 215 -12.35 -8.76 8.69
N ALA A 216 -11.95 -8.19 7.56
CA ALA A 216 -11.55 -8.93 6.36
C ALA A 216 -10.14 -9.56 6.45
N ILE A 217 -9.32 -9.18 7.43
CA ILE A 217 -7.88 -9.51 7.42
C ILE A 217 -7.62 -11.02 7.45
N ARG A 218 -8.40 -11.79 8.21
CA ARG A 218 -8.26 -13.26 8.26
C ARG A 218 -8.56 -13.92 6.91
N ASP A 219 -9.59 -13.44 6.21
CA ASP A 219 -9.98 -13.97 4.92
C ASP A 219 -8.98 -13.58 3.83
N ILE A 220 -8.42 -12.37 3.91
CA ILE A 220 -7.32 -11.93 3.04
C ILE A 220 -6.08 -12.79 3.27
N ILE A 221 -5.68 -13.04 4.53
CA ILE A 221 -4.57 -13.94 4.85
C ILE A 221 -4.81 -15.33 4.23
N ARG A 222 -6.03 -15.87 4.35
CA ARG A 222 -6.39 -17.17 3.75
C ARG A 222 -6.28 -17.13 2.22
N ALA A 223 -6.78 -16.09 1.57
CA ALA A 223 -6.72 -15.91 0.12
C ALA A 223 -5.28 -15.70 -0.40
N ALA A 224 -4.41 -15.10 0.42
CA ALA A 224 -3.02 -14.83 0.10
C ALA A 224 -2.07 -16.01 0.34
N ARG A 225 -2.54 -17.09 0.99
CA ARG A 225 -1.74 -18.29 1.23
C ARG A 225 -1.15 -18.84 -0.07
N ARG A 226 0.12 -19.21 0.00
CA ARG A 226 0.92 -19.76 -1.10
C ARG A 226 1.83 -20.86 -0.57
N PRO A 227 2.34 -21.74 -1.46
CA PRO A 227 3.42 -22.66 -1.11
C PRO A 227 4.66 -21.90 -0.63
N ALA A 228 5.38 -22.47 0.35
CA ALA A 228 6.56 -21.83 0.97
C ALA A 228 7.69 -21.51 -0.02
N SER A 229 7.77 -22.22 -1.15
CA SER A 229 8.75 -21.99 -2.22
C SER A 229 8.62 -20.64 -2.96
N HIS A 230 7.59 -19.84 -2.64
CA HIS A 230 7.33 -18.52 -3.23
C HIS A 230 7.49 -17.39 -2.22
N GLU A 231 8.33 -17.56 -1.19
CA GLU A 231 8.53 -16.52 -0.19
C GLU A 231 9.25 -15.31 -0.81
N ALA A 232 8.48 -14.24 -0.98
CA ALA A 232 8.98 -12.96 -1.43
C ALA A 232 9.67 -12.20 -0.29
N PRO A 233 10.56 -11.25 -0.61
CA PRO A 233 11.14 -10.36 0.39
C PRO A 233 10.06 -9.66 1.20
N GLY A 234 10.40 -9.25 2.42
CA GLY A 234 9.51 -8.61 3.36
C GLY A 234 10.02 -7.26 3.82
N SER A 235 9.15 -6.25 3.89
CA SER A 235 9.57 -4.97 4.44
C SER A 235 9.91 -5.07 5.93
N VAL A 236 11.10 -4.60 6.30
CA VAL A 236 11.57 -4.58 7.69
C VAL A 236 10.79 -3.61 8.59
N PHE A 237 10.04 -2.70 7.97
CA PHE A 237 9.23 -1.68 8.63
C PHE A 237 7.82 -2.18 9.00
N THR A 238 7.47 -3.41 8.67
CA THR A 238 6.09 -3.92 8.78
C THR A 238 5.96 -5.01 9.84
N LEU A 239 4.74 -5.18 10.38
CA LEU A 239 4.40 -6.29 11.26
C LEU A 239 4.11 -7.54 10.44
N HIS A 240 4.76 -8.66 10.76
CA HIS A 240 4.46 -9.95 10.14
C HIS A 240 3.16 -10.53 10.71
N LEU A 241 2.19 -10.83 9.83
CA LEU A 241 0.91 -11.43 10.22
C LEU A 241 0.86 -12.93 9.91
N ALA A 242 1.39 -13.33 8.75
CA ALA A 242 1.44 -14.71 8.27
C ALA A 242 2.52 -14.82 7.17
N PRO A 243 2.96 -16.02 6.78
CA PRO A 243 3.93 -16.18 5.70
C PRO A 243 3.52 -15.41 4.43
N GLY A 244 4.38 -14.49 4.00
CA GLY A 244 4.14 -13.61 2.85
C GLY A 244 3.08 -12.52 3.04
N VAL A 245 2.56 -12.31 4.26
CA VAL A 245 1.58 -11.27 4.61
C VAL A 245 2.10 -10.41 5.75
N ARG A 246 2.22 -9.11 5.51
CA ARG A 246 2.65 -8.13 6.51
C ARG A 246 1.67 -6.96 6.57
N CYS A 247 1.73 -6.15 7.61
CA CYS A 247 0.89 -4.95 7.72
C CYS A 247 1.62 -3.76 8.33
N ALA A 248 1.08 -2.58 8.05
CA ALA A 248 1.43 -1.34 8.72
C ALA A 248 0.27 -0.35 8.66
N TRP A 249 0.22 0.59 9.59
CA TRP A 249 -0.72 1.72 9.50
C TRP A 249 -0.21 2.76 8.51
N GLU A 250 -1.12 3.35 7.74
CA GLU A 250 -0.88 4.51 6.89
C GLU A 250 -0.17 5.62 7.71
N PRO A 251 0.91 6.24 7.22
CA PRO A 251 1.57 7.33 7.93
C PRO A 251 0.60 8.47 8.29
N ALA A 252 0.61 8.89 9.55
CA ALA A 252 -0.09 10.07 10.05
C ALA A 252 0.95 11.15 10.42
N ASP A 253 1.67 11.64 9.42
CA ASP A 253 2.70 12.68 9.64
C ASP A 253 2.05 14.08 9.65
N PRO A 254 2.10 14.81 10.77
CA PRO A 254 1.42 16.10 10.90
C PRO A 254 2.11 17.22 10.12
N ARG A 255 3.31 17.00 9.57
CA ARG A 255 4.10 18.04 8.91
C ARG A 255 3.53 18.36 7.52
N PRO A 256 3.53 19.64 7.08
CA PRO A 256 3.00 20.03 5.77
C PRO A 256 3.62 19.26 4.61
N GLY A 257 2.79 18.81 3.67
CA GLY A 257 3.23 18.12 2.45
C GLY A 257 3.69 16.66 2.65
N GLN A 258 3.55 16.08 3.85
CA GLN A 258 3.94 14.69 4.11
C GLN A 258 2.82 13.65 3.86
N GLY A 259 1.58 14.09 3.65
CA GLY A 259 0.42 13.20 3.49
C GLY A 259 0.38 12.37 2.19
N SER A 260 1.31 12.60 1.25
CA SER A 260 1.38 11.88 -0.04
C SER A 260 2.55 10.91 -0.15
N VAL A 261 3.40 10.82 0.89
CA VAL A 261 4.59 9.95 0.88
C VAL A 261 4.16 8.50 1.12
N SER A 262 4.76 7.55 0.39
CA SER A 262 4.48 6.13 0.65
C SER A 262 4.98 5.73 2.05
N PHE A 263 4.33 4.76 2.70
CA PHE A 263 4.75 4.25 4.01
C PHE A 263 6.24 3.86 4.06
N GLY A 264 6.72 3.10 3.06
CA GLY A 264 8.11 2.68 3.02
C GLY A 264 9.08 3.86 2.97
N GLN A 265 8.80 4.84 2.09
CA GLN A 265 9.62 6.06 1.98
C GLN A 265 9.60 6.86 3.28
N HIS A 266 8.43 6.96 3.93
CA HIS A 266 8.28 7.66 5.20
C HIS A 266 9.18 7.06 6.28
N ARG A 267 9.17 5.72 6.45
CA ARG A 267 10.01 5.04 7.44
C ARG A 267 11.51 5.05 7.06
N ALA A 268 11.82 4.85 5.78
CA ALA A 268 13.19 4.86 5.29
C ALA A 268 13.87 6.23 5.42
N ALA A 269 13.13 7.32 5.21
CA ALA A 269 13.64 8.68 5.39
C ALA A 269 14.07 8.97 6.84
N VAL A 270 13.34 8.44 7.83
CA VAL A 270 13.72 8.57 9.25
C VAL A 270 14.95 7.74 9.55
N LEU A 271 15.00 6.50 9.06
CA LEU A 271 16.18 5.65 9.22
C LEU A 271 17.43 6.30 8.60
N ALA A 272 17.33 6.86 7.38
CA ALA A 272 18.42 7.58 6.73
C ALA A 272 18.90 8.77 7.57
N GLN A 273 17.97 9.60 8.07
CA GLN A 273 18.31 10.73 8.92
C GLN A 273 19.10 10.29 10.16
N LEU A 274 18.65 9.21 10.82
CA LEU A 274 19.29 8.71 12.03
C LEU A 274 20.66 8.09 11.77
N LEU A 275 20.84 7.38 10.66
CA LEU A 275 22.14 6.83 10.25
C LEU A 275 23.17 7.94 9.96
N VAL A 276 22.75 8.99 9.25
CA VAL A 276 23.62 10.16 9.00
C VAL A 276 23.94 10.90 10.30
N ALA A 277 22.95 11.13 11.16
CA ALA A 277 23.17 11.79 12.45
C ALA A 277 24.16 11.02 13.34
N ARG A 278 24.09 9.68 13.33
CA ARG A 278 25.03 8.80 14.03
C ARG A 278 26.44 8.86 13.46
N ALA A 279 26.58 8.86 12.13
CA ALA A 279 27.90 8.98 11.49
C ALA A 279 28.59 10.33 11.80
N GLU A 280 27.80 11.37 12.07
CA GLU A 280 28.30 12.68 12.50
C GLU A 280 28.64 12.76 13.99
N GLY A 281 28.32 11.73 14.78
CA GLY A 281 28.41 11.78 16.24
C GLY A 281 27.40 12.74 16.88
N SER A 282 26.29 13.03 16.19
CA SER A 282 25.20 13.89 16.69
C SER A 282 24.04 13.08 17.28
N ASP A 283 24.17 11.76 17.37
CA ASP A 283 23.21 10.89 18.05
C ASP A 283 23.39 10.97 19.57
N VAL A 284 22.45 11.63 20.24
CA VAL A 284 22.36 11.68 21.70
C VAL A 284 21.20 10.79 22.18
N PRO A 285 21.17 10.38 23.46
CA PRO A 285 20.03 9.66 24.01
C PRO A 285 18.71 10.42 23.74
N GLY A 286 17.71 9.74 23.18
CA GLY A 286 16.43 10.35 22.79
C GLY A 286 16.35 10.85 21.35
N THR A 287 17.44 10.85 20.57
CA THR A 287 17.43 11.31 19.17
C THR A 287 16.48 10.47 18.30
N THR A 288 16.46 9.15 18.46
CA THR A 288 15.58 8.26 17.69
C THR A 288 14.11 8.48 18.03
N GLU A 289 13.79 8.56 19.32
CA GLU A 289 12.44 8.79 19.83
C GLU A 289 11.92 10.12 19.29
N THR A 290 12.69 11.20 19.43
CA THR A 290 12.34 12.53 18.93
C THR A 290 12.13 12.54 17.40
N ALA A 291 13.00 11.87 16.65
CA ALA A 291 12.89 11.81 15.19
C ALA A 291 11.65 11.03 14.71
N CYS A 292 11.24 10.01 15.46
CA CYS A 292 10.05 9.22 15.21
C CYS A 292 8.78 9.97 15.61
N GLU A 293 8.72 10.50 16.84
CA GLU A 293 7.54 11.15 17.40
C GLU A 293 7.16 12.43 16.63
N SER A 294 8.16 13.23 16.22
CA SER A 294 7.95 14.42 15.38
C SER A 294 7.33 14.10 14.00
N ARG A 295 7.26 12.82 13.63
CA ARG A 295 6.67 12.29 12.39
C ARG A 295 5.48 11.36 12.63
N GLY A 296 4.99 11.30 13.87
CA GLY A 296 3.89 10.45 14.29
C GLY A 296 4.23 8.96 14.36
N ILE A 297 5.49 8.54 14.30
CA ILE A 297 5.90 7.12 14.30
C ILE A 297 6.03 6.64 15.75
N ASP A 298 5.55 5.42 16.06
CA ASP A 298 5.90 4.73 17.31
C ASP A 298 7.36 4.22 17.22
N PRO A 299 8.29 4.76 18.05
CA PRO A 299 9.71 4.39 17.98
C PRO A 299 9.96 2.91 18.35
N HIS A 300 9.07 2.28 19.11
CA HIS A 300 9.17 0.89 19.54
C HIS A 300 8.52 -0.07 18.54
N ASN A 301 7.60 0.43 17.71
CA ASN A 301 6.88 -0.35 16.71
C ASN A 301 6.76 0.42 15.40
N VAL A 302 7.78 0.33 14.54
CA VAL A 302 7.83 1.15 13.31
C VAL A 302 6.70 0.88 12.31
N TRP A 303 5.96 -0.21 12.47
CA TRP A 303 4.80 -0.55 11.64
C TRP A 303 3.55 0.28 11.97
N ARG A 304 3.53 1.02 13.07
CA ARG A 304 2.39 1.84 13.50
C ARG A 304 2.78 3.29 13.76
N ASN A 305 1.76 4.13 13.91
CA ASN A 305 1.87 5.50 14.40
C ASN A 305 1.58 5.53 15.91
N LEU A 306 1.90 6.66 16.55
CA LEU A 306 1.62 6.90 17.97
C LEU A 306 0.13 6.75 18.32
N ASP A 307 -0.75 7.17 17.41
CA ASP A 307 -2.21 7.20 17.56
C ASP A 307 -2.93 6.04 16.85
N SER A 308 -2.17 5.08 16.31
CA SER A 308 -2.75 3.97 15.57
C SER A 308 -3.65 3.11 16.45
N PRO A 309 -4.83 2.70 15.96
CA PRO A 309 -5.70 1.78 16.69
C PRO A 309 -5.02 0.43 16.99
N GLU A 310 -5.41 -0.17 18.11
CA GLU A 310 -4.92 -1.50 18.49
C GLU A 310 -5.43 -2.58 17.54
N LEU A 311 -4.50 -3.36 16.99
CA LEU A 311 -4.81 -4.45 16.09
C LEU A 311 -5.13 -5.72 16.89
N ARG A 312 -6.39 -5.86 17.33
CA ARG A 312 -6.84 -6.99 18.18
C ARG A 312 -6.88 -8.37 17.49
N LEU A 313 -6.32 -8.50 16.29
CA LEU A 313 -6.27 -9.75 15.52
C LEU A 313 -5.54 -10.88 16.24
N LEU A 314 -4.60 -10.53 17.13
CA LEU A 314 -3.70 -11.46 17.83
C LEU A 314 -4.25 -11.98 19.17
N HIS A 315 -5.34 -11.42 19.69
CA HIS A 315 -5.90 -11.82 21.00
C HIS A 315 -6.98 -12.91 20.94
N GLN A 316 -7.36 -13.33 19.74
CA GLN A 316 -8.01 -14.61 19.56
C GLN A 316 -6.96 -15.50 18.90
N PRO A 317 -6.48 -16.56 19.59
CA PRO A 317 -5.74 -17.60 18.91
C PRO A 317 -6.58 -17.98 17.69
N VAL A 318 -5.99 -17.90 16.50
CA VAL A 318 -6.45 -18.76 15.42
C VAL A 318 -6.21 -20.14 16.01
N GLN A 319 -7.22 -20.73 16.63
CA GLN A 319 -7.08 -22.04 17.23
C GLN A 319 -6.60 -22.95 16.10
N ASP A 320 -5.35 -23.39 16.27
CA ASP A 320 -4.76 -24.44 15.51
C ASP A 320 -5.75 -25.61 15.56
N HIS A 321 -6.40 -25.90 14.43
CA HIS A 321 -6.94 -27.21 14.18
C HIS A 321 -5.95 -27.97 13.29
N PRO A 322 -4.90 -28.59 13.87
CA PRO A 322 -4.04 -29.51 13.15
C PRO A 322 -4.80 -30.78 12.70
N ALA A 323 -6.01 -31.01 13.20
CA ALA A 323 -6.85 -32.16 12.83
C ALA A 323 -7.57 -32.03 11.47
N ALA A 324 -7.61 -30.84 10.85
CA ALA A 324 -8.22 -30.67 9.52
C ALA A 324 -7.27 -31.03 8.36
N LEU A 325 -6.01 -31.38 8.65
CA LEU A 325 -4.97 -31.73 7.65
C LEU A 325 -4.70 -33.24 7.54
N ALA A 326 -5.39 -34.10 8.29
CA ALA A 326 -5.21 -35.55 8.26
C ALA A 326 -6.34 -36.33 7.55
N GLY A 327 -7.28 -35.62 6.91
CA GLY A 327 -8.53 -36.20 6.40
C GLY A 327 -8.73 -36.16 4.89
N LEU A 328 -7.68 -36.05 4.07
CA LEU A 328 -7.76 -36.17 2.61
C LEU A 328 -6.53 -36.89 2.04
N THR A 329 -6.35 -38.13 2.48
CA THR A 329 -5.67 -39.18 1.72
C THR A 329 -6.59 -40.39 1.64
N LYS A 330 -7.60 -40.29 0.77
CA LYS A 330 -8.06 -41.30 -0.19
C LYS A 330 -9.17 -40.71 -1.04
#